data_AF-A0A5C6BDN1-F1
#
_entry.id   AF-A0A5C6BDN1-F1
#
_cell.length_a   1.000
_cell.length_b   1.000
_cell.length_c   1.000
_cell.angle_alpha   90.00
_cell.angle_beta   90.00
_cell.angle_gamma   90.00
#
_symmetry.space_group_name_H-M   'P 1'
#
loop_
_entity.id
_entity.type
_entity.pdbx_description
1 polymer ?
#
loop_
_entity_poly.entity_id
_entity_poly.type
_entity_poly.pdbx_seq_one_letter_code
_entity_poly.pdbx_strand_id
1 'polypeptide(L)'
;MLFPATRYRLIEFNRWELPFHPLACGASRVVRPLIGWMLPVMIAGAVVALSSGTSLGQGPDESPSTSAYESGYESEYDDGGYDSEMGTTPAKPAANLTTGPTPMSIFQLIQPDWKPLRQEIARVLAPSATPSTPPITGPQLRNEANVAMRYGNLPLARDLYFGFLARGGEESKEDLNSLKFSNYFRRPVWQIRWGVSLGLHGDTDVTDFAPIKADAAAGMGGMDSGMEMSSDYESDSFNGEGGPGSSSVAELSGSPSSSSSYDDYENMEMDSGSSSQGAPRYDSNGRLISPNAAAAAAPQAQMTDPNISDRFEELMGYVATTVKESMQTRMASGQFGLALANVDLEATDQGDTVEGDYVQPSEPRMWISNVVYLGEGSTQEMSKAAATQGIELLLHFDVGLKEVRNSTPQNSTRVKVIDGRSGRTLITSSEMDNRELQRLLQTKRATAESYVNGALEKFWSVLDSKLSVEPFPKLTPEVARRRVTGVLGDSSFTLLRKLAEIQYMGAQGWLTAEEVEQAYAIAAGSDGMTILYGSPTDAISTVHDIAKRSAVRTP
;
A
#
# COMPACT_ATOMS: atom_id res chain seq x y z
N MET A 1 -17.65 -24.72 56.76
CA MET A 1 -16.54 -24.16 55.96
C MET A 1 -16.84 -24.46 54.50
N LEU A 2 -17.04 -23.40 53.71
CA LEU A 2 -17.46 -23.42 52.32
C LEU A 2 -16.24 -23.45 51.40
N PHE A 3 -16.22 -24.33 50.40
CA PHE A 3 -15.46 -24.17 49.16
C PHE A 3 -16.39 -24.48 47.98
N PRO A 4 -16.37 -23.67 46.90
CA PRO A 4 -17.32 -23.81 45.80
C PRO A 4 -16.85 -24.84 44.76
N ALA A 5 -17.81 -25.52 44.15
CA ALA A 5 -17.63 -26.47 43.07
C ALA A 5 -17.36 -25.76 41.74
N THR A 6 -16.20 -26.00 41.15
CA THR A 6 -15.85 -25.57 39.79
C THR A 6 -16.54 -26.48 38.77
N ARG A 7 -17.54 -25.96 38.05
CA ARG A 7 -18.13 -26.64 36.89
C ARG A 7 -17.21 -26.48 35.68
N TYR A 8 -16.58 -27.56 35.24
CA TYR A 8 -16.02 -27.65 33.89
C TYR A 8 -17.17 -27.82 32.88
N ARG A 9 -17.35 -26.85 31.98
CA ARG A 9 -18.16 -27.02 30.77
C ARG A 9 -17.31 -27.78 29.75
N LEU A 10 -17.66 -29.03 29.47
CA LEU A 10 -17.27 -29.68 28.23
C LEU A 10 -17.85 -28.88 27.06
N ILE A 11 -17.00 -28.42 26.16
CA ILE A 11 -17.41 -27.89 24.86
C ILE A 11 -17.70 -29.10 23.98
N GLU A 12 -18.98 -29.44 23.81
CA GLU A 12 -19.43 -30.42 22.82
C GLU A 12 -19.21 -29.86 21.41
N PHE A 13 -18.36 -30.52 20.64
CA PHE A 13 -18.23 -30.33 19.20
C PHE A 13 -19.51 -30.84 18.52
N ASN A 14 -20.47 -29.95 18.32
CA ASN A 14 -21.68 -30.26 17.55
C ASN A 14 -21.34 -30.42 16.05
N ARG A 15 -21.39 -31.69 15.64
CA ARG A 15 -22.02 -32.24 14.43
C ARG A 15 -22.20 -31.26 13.27
N TRP A 16 -21.37 -31.44 12.25
CA TRP A 16 -21.48 -30.80 10.94
C TRP A 16 -22.61 -31.46 10.14
N GLU A 17 -23.76 -30.80 10.05
CA GLU A 17 -24.75 -31.06 9.01
C GLU A 17 -24.92 -29.79 8.18
N LEU A 18 -24.41 -29.83 6.95
CA LEU A 18 -24.67 -28.82 5.93
C LEU A 18 -26.10 -29.02 5.40
N PRO A 19 -26.93 -27.97 5.28
CA PRO A 19 -28.17 -28.08 4.56
C PRO A 19 -27.88 -28.16 3.05
N PHE A 20 -28.03 -29.37 2.49
CA PHE A 20 -28.17 -29.56 1.04
C PHE A 20 -29.51 -28.96 0.60
N HIS A 21 -29.48 -27.83 -0.09
CA HIS A 21 -30.61 -27.38 -0.90
C HIS A 21 -30.57 -28.11 -2.25
N PRO A 22 -31.62 -28.84 -2.65
CA PRO A 22 -31.70 -29.41 -3.98
C PRO A 22 -32.02 -28.30 -4.99
N LEU A 23 -31.03 -27.92 -5.81
CA LEU A 23 -31.28 -27.14 -7.01
C LEU A 23 -31.93 -28.05 -8.05
N ALA A 24 -33.15 -27.68 -8.43
CA ALA A 24 -33.89 -28.29 -9.53
C ALA A 24 -33.15 -28.02 -10.86
N CYS A 25 -32.63 -29.08 -11.47
CA CYS A 25 -32.13 -29.05 -12.85
C CYS A 25 -33.30 -28.89 -13.82
N GLY A 26 -33.44 -27.69 -14.39
CA GLY A 26 -34.19 -27.46 -15.61
C GLY A 26 -33.40 -27.97 -16.81
N ALA A 27 -33.95 -28.97 -17.50
CA ALA A 27 -33.40 -29.55 -18.71
C ALA A 27 -33.44 -28.55 -19.88
N SER A 28 -32.27 -28.19 -20.40
CA SER A 28 -32.13 -27.58 -21.73
C SER A 28 -31.19 -28.46 -22.56
N ARG A 29 -31.78 -29.12 -23.56
CA ARG A 29 -31.08 -29.93 -24.55
C ARG A 29 -30.37 -28.99 -25.52
N VAL A 30 -29.04 -29.05 -25.56
CA VAL A 30 -28.27 -28.65 -26.74
C VAL A 30 -27.42 -29.84 -27.17
N VAL A 31 -27.81 -30.40 -28.30
CA VAL A 31 -27.15 -31.48 -29.03
C VAL A 31 -26.18 -30.85 -30.02
N ARG A 32 -24.88 -31.20 -29.99
CA ARG A 32 -23.96 -31.35 -31.16
C ARG A 32 -22.49 -31.56 -30.74
N PRO A 33 -21.62 -32.12 -31.61
CA PRO A 33 -21.20 -33.53 -31.46
C PRO A 33 -19.69 -33.74 -31.24
N LEU A 34 -19.40 -34.96 -30.80
CA LEU A 34 -18.09 -35.61 -30.81
C LEU A 34 -17.43 -35.55 -32.21
N ILE A 35 -16.21 -34.99 -32.26
CA ILE A 35 -15.22 -35.30 -33.29
C ILE A 35 -13.97 -35.75 -32.56
N GLY A 36 -13.69 -37.04 -32.66
CA GLY A 36 -12.47 -37.65 -32.16
C GLY A 36 -11.31 -37.46 -33.13
N TRP A 37 -10.12 -37.28 -32.58
CA TRP A 37 -8.85 -37.60 -33.25
C TRP A 37 -7.93 -38.27 -32.23
N MET A 38 -7.80 -39.59 -32.37
CA MET A 38 -6.63 -40.35 -31.92
C MET A 38 -5.49 -40.09 -32.91
N LEU A 39 -4.28 -39.82 -32.43
CA LEU A 39 -3.08 -40.48 -32.96
C LEU A 39 -1.91 -40.37 -31.97
N PRO A 40 -1.11 -41.44 -31.78
CA PRO A 40 0.04 -41.46 -30.88
C PRO A 40 1.33 -41.12 -31.62
N VAL A 41 2.29 -40.49 -30.94
CA VAL A 41 3.68 -40.45 -31.40
C VAL A 41 4.57 -40.95 -30.28
N MET A 42 5.04 -42.19 -30.48
CA MET A 42 6.20 -42.78 -29.82
C MET A 42 7.46 -42.22 -30.47
N ILE A 43 8.40 -41.69 -29.69
CA ILE A 43 9.81 -41.63 -30.07
C ILE A 43 10.63 -42.22 -28.93
N ALA A 44 11.29 -43.32 -29.26
CA ALA A 44 12.35 -43.95 -28.50
C ALA A 44 13.72 -43.40 -28.97
N GLY A 45 14.66 -43.30 -28.03
CA GLY A 45 16.09 -43.01 -28.26
C GLY A 45 16.74 -42.70 -26.91
N ALA A 46 17.21 -43.68 -26.14
CA ALA A 46 18.49 -44.39 -26.24
C ALA A 46 19.72 -43.56 -25.81
N VAL A 47 20.21 -43.92 -24.61
CA VAL A 47 21.62 -44.15 -24.21
C VAL A 47 22.63 -43.02 -24.40
N VAL A 48 23.13 -42.46 -23.27
CA VAL A 48 24.57 -42.44 -22.95
C VAL A 48 24.74 -42.59 -21.44
N ALA A 49 25.35 -43.72 -21.03
CA ALA A 49 25.98 -43.90 -19.75
C ALA A 49 27.46 -43.50 -19.89
N LEU A 50 27.96 -42.65 -18.99
CA LEU A 50 29.39 -42.57 -18.72
C LEU A 50 29.62 -42.46 -17.21
N SER A 51 30.68 -43.14 -16.83
CA SER A 51 30.99 -43.72 -15.53
C SER A 51 31.87 -42.82 -14.66
N SER A 52 31.85 -43.16 -13.37
CA SER A 52 32.99 -43.22 -12.43
C SER A 52 33.71 -41.93 -12.00
N GLY A 53 33.78 -41.74 -10.68
CA GLY A 53 34.72 -40.80 -10.06
C GLY A 53 34.60 -40.71 -8.54
N THR A 54 34.82 -41.81 -7.83
CA THR A 54 35.11 -41.82 -6.39
C THR A 54 36.43 -41.11 -6.10
N SER A 55 36.48 -40.18 -5.14
CA SER A 55 37.68 -39.93 -4.34
C SER A 55 37.34 -39.51 -2.92
N LEU A 56 37.59 -40.46 -1.99
CA LEU A 56 37.83 -40.23 -0.57
C LEU A 56 39.18 -39.54 -0.40
N GLY A 57 39.29 -38.63 0.57
CA GLY A 57 40.55 -38.05 1.02
C GLY A 57 40.41 -37.35 2.38
N GLN A 58 40.66 -38.10 3.45
CA GLN A 58 41.08 -37.61 4.78
C GLN A 58 42.29 -36.68 4.61
N GLY A 59 42.32 -35.46 5.14
CA GLY A 59 42.77 -35.08 6.50
C GLY A 59 44.31 -34.91 6.56
N PRO A 60 44.93 -34.38 7.64
CA PRO A 60 44.57 -33.30 8.56
C PRO A 60 45.75 -32.27 8.69
N ASP A 61 45.78 -31.50 9.80
CA ASP A 61 46.93 -30.76 10.35
C ASP A 61 47.32 -29.44 9.61
N GLU A 62 47.73 -28.34 10.23
CA GLU A 62 48.28 -28.06 11.55
C GLU A 62 48.27 -26.52 11.74
N SER A 63 47.59 -26.03 12.78
CA SER A 63 48.02 -25.10 13.85
C SER A 63 49.02 -23.91 13.57
N PRO A 64 49.46 -23.12 14.57
CA PRO A 64 49.16 -21.68 14.65
C PRO A 64 50.43 -20.79 14.74
N SER A 65 50.33 -19.47 14.57
CA SER A 65 51.31 -18.51 15.17
C SER A 65 50.86 -17.06 14.98
N THR A 66 50.66 -16.27 16.05
CA THR A 66 51.61 -15.28 16.65
C THR A 66 51.91 -14.09 15.73
N SER A 67 52.04 -12.82 16.10
CA SER A 67 52.05 -12.02 17.34
C SER A 67 52.20 -10.57 16.86
N ALA A 68 51.44 -9.59 17.32
CA ALA A 68 51.90 -8.51 18.22
C ALA A 68 53.41 -8.17 18.17
N TYR A 69 53.77 -6.97 17.66
CA TYR A 69 54.90 -6.06 17.98
C TYR A 69 54.70 -4.82 17.06
N GLU A 70 54.40 -3.59 17.51
CA GLU A 70 55.16 -2.60 18.30
C GLU A 70 56.12 -1.73 17.47
N SER A 71 55.97 -0.40 17.61
CA SER A 71 56.92 0.71 17.31
C SER A 71 57.35 0.90 15.85
N GLY A 72 57.65 2.07 15.29
CA GLY A 72 58.10 3.38 15.76
C GLY A 72 58.97 3.97 14.61
N TYR A 73 59.40 5.23 14.70
CA TYR A 73 60.30 5.98 13.77
C TYR A 73 59.64 6.81 12.65
N GLU A 74 59.32 8.06 12.96
CA GLU A 74 60.17 9.24 12.67
C GLU A 74 61.17 9.13 11.49
N SER A 75 60.99 9.94 10.45
CA SER A 75 62.11 10.60 9.77
C SER A 75 61.66 11.84 9.01
N GLU A 76 61.99 12.97 9.62
CA GLU A 76 62.24 14.29 9.05
C GLU A 76 63.48 14.25 8.13
N TYR A 77 63.55 15.15 7.14
CA TYR A 77 64.67 15.58 6.25
C TYR A 77 64.11 15.78 4.84
N ASP A 78 64.48 16.75 4.02
CA ASP A 78 65.23 18.01 4.10
C ASP A 78 65.23 18.53 2.65
N ASP A 79 65.76 19.75 2.48
CA ASP A 79 66.39 20.25 1.25
C ASP A 79 65.42 20.73 0.16
N GLY A 80 65.24 22.04 -0.06
CA GLY A 80 66.28 23.03 -0.35
C GLY A 80 66.09 23.43 -1.82
N GLY A 81 66.10 24.67 -2.28
CA GLY A 81 66.64 25.93 -1.77
C GLY A 81 67.01 26.77 -3.00
N TYR A 82 67.13 28.08 -2.80
CA TYR A 82 67.67 29.12 -3.68
C TYR A 82 66.67 29.79 -4.68
N ASP A 83 66.21 31.03 -4.47
CA ASP A 83 66.94 32.33 -4.34
C ASP A 83 67.50 32.76 -5.73
N SER A 84 67.52 34.01 -6.21
CA SER A 84 67.50 35.37 -5.66
C SER A 84 67.07 36.29 -6.84
N GLU A 85 66.26 37.32 -6.66
CA GLU A 85 66.63 38.70 -6.27
C GLU A 85 67.19 39.61 -7.39
N MET A 86 66.49 40.75 -7.56
CA MET A 86 66.87 42.07 -8.08
C MET A 86 67.78 42.24 -9.32
N GLY A 87 67.29 43.05 -10.27
CA GLY A 87 68.16 43.70 -11.25
C GLY A 87 67.46 44.57 -12.28
N THR A 88 67.35 45.86 -11.96
CA THR A 88 67.57 47.02 -12.85
C THR A 88 67.04 47.00 -14.29
N THR A 89 66.15 47.97 -14.56
CA THR A 89 65.88 48.51 -15.90
C THR A 89 67.16 49.01 -16.61
N PRO A 90 67.32 48.70 -17.90
CA PRO A 90 67.80 49.71 -18.82
C PRO A 90 66.97 49.80 -20.10
N ALA A 91 66.77 51.06 -20.48
CA ALA A 91 66.43 51.62 -21.79
C ALA A 91 66.17 50.66 -22.97
N LYS A 92 64.98 50.84 -23.53
CA LYS A 92 64.58 50.51 -24.91
C LYS A 92 65.68 50.86 -25.94
N PRO A 93 65.93 49.98 -26.92
CA PRO A 93 66.18 50.39 -28.28
C PRO A 93 64.87 50.37 -29.08
N ALA A 94 64.73 51.33 -29.98
CA ALA A 94 63.60 51.47 -30.88
C ALA A 94 63.60 50.41 -31.99
N ALA A 95 62.38 49.96 -32.30
CA ALA A 95 61.86 49.53 -33.60
C ALA A 95 62.70 48.57 -34.47
N ASN A 96 62.14 47.38 -34.72
CA ASN A 96 61.88 46.99 -36.10
C ASN A 96 60.63 46.10 -36.21
N LEU A 97 59.53 46.70 -36.66
CA LEU A 97 58.35 45.99 -37.17
C LEU A 97 58.72 45.36 -38.51
N THR A 98 58.81 44.03 -38.62
CA THR A 98 58.77 43.33 -39.94
C THR A 98 58.68 41.79 -39.83
N THR A 99 58.02 41.23 -38.81
CA THR A 99 57.57 39.82 -38.88
C THR A 99 56.19 39.70 -38.27
N GLY A 100 55.24 39.14 -39.02
CA GLY A 100 53.84 39.02 -38.61
C GLY A 100 53.67 38.14 -37.36
N PRO A 101 52.48 38.17 -36.73
CA PRO A 101 52.21 37.36 -35.55
C PRO A 101 52.42 35.88 -35.87
N THR A 102 53.40 35.26 -35.22
CA THR A 102 53.56 33.81 -35.29
C THR A 102 52.36 33.16 -34.59
N PRO A 103 51.81 32.04 -35.09
CA PRO A 103 50.66 31.36 -34.48
C PRO A 103 50.81 31.08 -32.98
N MET A 104 52.05 30.95 -32.49
CA MET A 104 52.35 30.77 -31.07
C MET A 104 52.03 32.00 -30.20
N SER A 105 52.15 33.22 -30.74
CA SER A 105 51.80 34.44 -30.01
C SER A 105 50.29 34.58 -29.80
N ILE A 106 49.48 34.05 -30.72
CA ILE A 106 48.02 33.99 -30.60
C ILE A 106 47.61 32.94 -29.56
N PHE A 107 48.28 31.78 -29.53
CA PHE A 107 48.04 30.74 -28.54
C PHE A 107 48.42 31.15 -27.10
N GLN A 108 49.43 32.00 -26.93
CA GLN A 108 49.79 32.53 -25.60
C GLN A 108 48.84 33.62 -25.10
N LEU A 109 48.19 34.37 -26.00
CA LEU A 109 47.21 35.40 -25.63
C LEU A 109 45.86 34.81 -25.20
N ILE A 110 45.54 33.63 -25.73
CA ILE A 110 44.30 32.91 -25.45
C ILE A 110 44.69 31.69 -24.62
N GLN A 111 45.00 31.87 -23.34
CA GLN A 111 45.03 30.73 -22.41
C GLN A 111 43.58 30.32 -22.16
N PRO A 112 43.06 29.26 -22.80
CA PRO A 112 41.68 28.86 -22.60
C PRO A 112 41.59 28.33 -21.17
N ASP A 113 40.59 28.76 -20.41
CA ASP A 113 40.35 28.14 -19.11
C ASP A 113 39.87 26.70 -19.33
N TRP A 114 40.79 25.75 -19.16
CA TRP A 114 40.51 24.33 -19.31
C TRP A 114 39.83 23.73 -18.07
N LYS A 115 39.62 24.50 -16.99
CA LYS A 115 38.94 24.01 -15.78
C LYS A 115 37.54 23.44 -16.06
N PRO A 116 36.63 24.11 -16.80
CA PRO A 116 35.33 23.53 -17.12
C PRO A 116 35.44 22.22 -17.91
N LEU A 117 36.36 22.14 -18.87
CA LEU A 117 36.59 20.89 -19.62
C LEU A 117 37.12 19.78 -18.70
N ARG A 118 38.06 20.10 -17.79
CA ARG A 118 38.58 19.13 -16.82
C ARG A 118 37.52 18.68 -15.82
N GLN A 119 36.63 19.55 -15.40
CA GLN A 119 35.49 19.20 -14.54
C GLN A 119 34.51 18.29 -15.29
N GLU A 120 34.26 18.56 -16.57
CA GLU A 120 33.40 17.74 -17.41
C GLU A 120 34.01 16.35 -17.67
N ILE A 121 35.29 16.30 -18.01
CA ILE A 121 36.04 15.05 -18.18
C ILE A 121 36.10 14.29 -16.86
N ALA A 122 36.34 14.96 -15.73
CA ALA A 122 36.31 14.34 -14.40
C ALA A 122 34.92 13.84 -14.04
N ARG A 123 33.83 14.48 -14.50
CA ARG A 123 32.45 14.01 -14.29
C ARG A 123 32.09 12.82 -15.18
N VAL A 124 32.63 12.75 -16.40
CA VAL A 124 32.43 11.63 -17.33
C VAL A 124 33.32 10.44 -16.96
N LEU A 125 34.52 10.69 -16.46
CA LEU A 125 35.46 9.67 -15.98
C LEU A 125 35.23 9.29 -14.51
N ALA A 126 34.48 10.10 -13.75
CA ALA A 126 33.99 9.69 -12.45
C ALA A 126 33.21 8.40 -12.74
N PRO A 127 33.64 7.25 -12.18
CA PRO A 127 32.87 6.03 -12.29
C PRO A 127 31.47 6.42 -11.85
N SER A 128 30.47 6.16 -12.70
CA SER A 128 29.08 6.37 -12.32
C SER A 128 28.95 5.76 -10.95
N ALA A 129 28.80 6.60 -9.93
CA ALA A 129 28.50 6.15 -8.59
C ALA A 129 27.06 5.67 -8.67
N THR A 130 26.87 4.53 -9.35
CA THR A 130 25.76 3.66 -9.07
C THR A 130 25.84 3.51 -7.57
N PRO A 131 24.90 4.10 -6.81
CA PRO A 131 24.90 3.95 -5.36
C PRO A 131 25.07 2.46 -5.13
N SER A 132 26.12 2.07 -4.39
CA SER A 132 26.42 0.66 -4.17
C SER A 132 25.14 0.07 -3.61
N THR A 133 24.43 -0.72 -4.41
CA THR A 133 23.15 -1.27 -3.99
C THR A 133 23.48 -2.07 -2.75
N PRO A 134 22.94 -1.70 -1.57
CA PRO A 134 23.29 -2.36 -0.34
C PRO A 134 23.06 -3.87 -0.53
N PRO A 135 23.92 -4.72 0.05
CA PRO A 135 23.80 -6.15 -0.12
C PRO A 135 22.40 -6.58 0.33
N ILE A 136 21.61 -7.10 -0.62
CA ILE A 136 20.25 -7.55 -0.36
C ILE A 136 20.33 -8.63 0.71
N THR A 137 19.82 -8.32 1.89
CA THR A 137 19.88 -9.20 3.05
C THR A 137 18.54 -9.92 3.20
N GLY A 138 18.56 -11.26 3.22
CA GLY A 138 17.36 -12.08 3.43
C GLY A 138 16.74 -12.68 2.15
N PRO A 139 15.56 -13.32 2.28
CA PRO A 139 14.94 -14.07 1.20
C PRO A 139 14.41 -13.15 0.11
N GLN A 140 14.83 -13.38 -1.14
CA GLN A 140 14.48 -12.53 -2.28
C GLN A 140 12.97 -12.24 -2.39
N LEU A 141 12.12 -13.27 -2.42
CA LEU A 141 10.65 -13.09 -2.56
C LEU A 141 10.02 -12.31 -1.39
N ARG A 142 10.57 -12.45 -0.18
CA ARG A 142 10.08 -11.70 1.00
C ARG A 142 10.46 -10.22 0.89
N ASN A 143 11.68 -9.94 0.46
CA ASN A 143 12.15 -8.58 0.25
C ASN A 143 11.38 -7.91 -0.88
N GLU A 144 11.19 -8.59 -2.01
CA GLU A 144 10.39 -8.11 -3.13
C GLU A 144 8.92 -7.85 -2.73
N ALA A 145 8.34 -8.68 -1.85
CA ALA A 145 7.01 -8.43 -1.29
C ALA A 145 6.96 -7.13 -0.47
N ASN A 146 7.97 -6.89 0.37
CA ASN A 146 8.09 -5.65 1.15
C ASN A 146 8.29 -4.43 0.24
N VAL A 147 9.14 -4.55 -0.79
CA VAL A 147 9.34 -3.52 -1.81
C VAL A 147 8.02 -3.19 -2.49
N ALA A 148 7.30 -4.19 -2.99
CA ALA A 148 5.99 -3.98 -3.61
C ALA A 148 4.99 -3.28 -2.66
N MET A 149 5.04 -3.60 -1.37
CA MET A 149 4.21 -2.96 -0.34
C MET A 149 4.57 -1.48 -0.14
N ARG A 150 5.88 -1.16 -0.07
CA ARG A 150 6.38 0.22 0.08
C ARG A 150 5.97 1.11 -1.09
N TYR A 151 5.89 0.54 -2.29
CA TYR A 151 5.41 1.20 -3.50
C TYR A 151 3.88 1.20 -3.64
N GLY A 152 3.15 0.74 -2.64
CA GLY A 152 1.69 0.77 -2.64
C GLY A 152 1.01 -0.31 -3.48
N ASN A 153 1.75 -1.31 -4.00
CA ASN A 153 1.20 -2.41 -4.78
C ASN A 153 0.88 -3.62 -3.88
N LEU A 154 -0.18 -3.48 -3.08
CA LEU A 154 -0.61 -4.51 -2.12
C LEU A 154 -0.96 -5.87 -2.77
N PRO A 155 -1.67 -5.93 -3.93
CA PRO A 155 -1.96 -7.22 -4.57
C PRO A 155 -0.69 -8.00 -4.93
N LEU A 156 0.30 -7.32 -5.54
CA LEU A 156 1.58 -7.93 -5.90
C LEU A 156 2.37 -8.34 -4.64
N ALA A 157 2.49 -7.44 -3.66
CA ALA A 157 3.17 -7.70 -2.39
C ALA A 157 2.65 -8.98 -1.72
N ARG A 158 1.34 -9.15 -1.68
CA ARG A 158 0.69 -10.30 -1.08
C ARG A 158 0.96 -11.59 -1.86
N ASP A 159 0.87 -11.54 -3.18
CA ASP A 159 1.09 -12.73 -4.00
C ASP A 159 2.57 -13.18 -3.92
N LEU A 160 3.52 -12.24 -3.92
CA LEU A 160 4.94 -12.53 -3.67
C LEU A 160 5.17 -13.11 -2.28
N TYR A 161 4.54 -12.55 -1.24
CA TYR A 161 4.60 -13.08 0.12
C TYR A 161 4.03 -14.51 0.20
N PHE A 162 2.89 -14.79 -0.43
CA PHE A 162 2.38 -16.16 -0.50
C PHE A 162 3.27 -17.09 -1.32
N GLY A 163 3.94 -16.59 -2.36
CA GLY A 163 4.96 -17.34 -3.10
C GLY A 163 6.15 -17.72 -2.23
N PHE A 164 6.64 -16.79 -1.41
CA PHE A 164 7.67 -17.04 -0.40
C PHE A 164 7.24 -18.14 0.58
N LEU A 165 6.01 -18.08 1.09
CA LEU A 165 5.45 -19.11 1.97
C LEU A 165 5.26 -20.46 1.27
N ALA A 166 4.77 -20.45 0.03
CA ALA A 166 4.53 -21.65 -0.78
C ALA A 166 5.83 -22.39 -1.13
N ARG A 167 6.94 -21.68 -1.30
CA ARG A 167 8.25 -22.31 -1.50
C ARG A 167 8.71 -23.08 -0.24
N GLY A 168 8.26 -22.67 0.95
CA GLY A 168 8.74 -23.25 2.19
C GLY A 168 10.21 -22.96 2.45
N GLY A 169 10.90 -23.85 3.15
CA GLY A 169 12.29 -23.64 3.59
C GLY A 169 12.39 -23.12 5.02
N GLU A 170 13.61 -23.02 5.54
CA GLU A 170 13.84 -22.61 6.93
C GLU A 170 13.51 -21.14 7.17
N GLU A 171 13.78 -20.30 6.15
CA GLU A 171 13.58 -18.86 6.18
C GLU A 171 12.11 -18.46 6.30
N SER A 172 11.19 -19.26 5.74
CA SER A 172 9.74 -19.00 5.77
C SER A 172 9.03 -19.65 6.96
N LYS A 173 9.71 -20.45 7.80
CA LYS A 173 9.08 -21.16 8.93
C LYS A 173 8.40 -20.20 9.90
N GLU A 174 9.03 -19.07 10.22
CA GLU A 174 8.48 -18.08 11.15
C GLU A 174 7.20 -17.45 10.59
N ASP A 175 7.25 -16.97 9.35
CA ASP A 175 6.12 -16.39 8.65
C ASP A 175 5.00 -17.41 8.38
N LEU A 176 5.33 -18.67 8.07
CA LEU A 176 4.35 -19.76 7.97
C LEU A 176 3.63 -19.98 9.32
N ASN A 177 4.38 -19.99 10.42
CA ASN A 177 3.83 -20.14 11.77
C ASN A 177 3.03 -18.93 12.27
N SER A 178 3.13 -17.79 11.58
CA SER A 178 2.31 -16.61 11.88
C SER A 178 0.83 -16.80 11.53
N LEU A 179 0.47 -17.88 10.81
CA LEU A 179 -0.90 -18.20 10.44
C LEU A 179 -1.83 -18.24 11.66
N LYS A 180 -2.95 -17.52 11.56
CA LYS A 180 -4.00 -17.45 12.57
C LYS A 180 -5.32 -17.97 12.03
N PHE A 181 -6.30 -18.12 12.90
CA PHE A 181 -7.66 -18.49 12.54
C PHE A 181 -8.61 -17.31 12.73
N SER A 182 -9.41 -16.99 11.71
CA SER A 182 -10.49 -16.02 11.85
C SER A 182 -11.79 -16.75 12.17
N ASN A 183 -12.35 -16.48 13.35
CA ASN A 183 -13.64 -17.05 13.77
C ASN A 183 -14.80 -16.56 12.91
N TYR A 184 -14.75 -15.30 12.47
CA TYR A 184 -15.77 -14.71 11.60
C TYR A 184 -15.81 -15.40 10.22
N PHE A 185 -14.66 -15.49 9.54
CA PHE A 185 -14.57 -16.11 8.22
C PHE A 185 -14.45 -17.65 8.26
N ARG A 186 -14.28 -18.24 9.45
CA ARG A 186 -14.10 -19.67 9.69
C ARG A 186 -13.00 -20.30 8.83
N ARG A 187 -11.87 -19.60 8.69
CA ARG A 187 -10.73 -20.05 7.88
C ARG A 187 -9.40 -19.56 8.43
N PRO A 188 -8.30 -20.26 8.10
CA PRO A 188 -6.95 -19.74 8.29
C PRO A 188 -6.75 -18.43 7.52
N VAL A 189 -6.09 -17.47 8.18
CA VAL A 189 -5.69 -16.19 7.61
C VAL A 189 -4.29 -15.82 8.12
N TRP A 190 -3.43 -15.39 7.20
CA TRP A 190 -2.20 -14.67 7.56
C TRP A 190 -2.46 -13.19 7.85
N GLN A 191 -3.49 -12.66 7.18
CA GLN A 191 -3.96 -11.29 7.30
C GLN A 191 -5.41 -11.21 6.81
N ILE A 192 -6.23 -10.44 7.51
CA ILE A 192 -7.57 -10.04 7.06
C ILE A 192 -7.43 -8.79 6.19
N ARG A 193 -8.07 -8.80 5.03
CA ARG A 193 -7.99 -7.66 4.10
C ARG A 193 -8.97 -6.56 4.49
N TRP A 194 -8.43 -5.38 4.76
CA TRP A 194 -9.20 -4.20 5.10
C TRP A 194 -9.23 -3.20 3.96
N GLY A 195 -10.41 -2.65 3.73
CA GLY A 195 -10.62 -1.48 2.90
C GLY A 195 -11.21 -0.36 3.72
N VAL A 196 -11.08 0.86 3.22
CA VAL A 196 -11.74 2.05 3.75
C VAL A 196 -12.48 2.77 2.62
N SER A 197 -13.64 3.31 2.93
CA SER A 197 -14.42 4.12 2.00
C SER A 197 -15.15 5.23 2.75
N LEU A 198 -15.59 6.22 1.99
CA LEU A 198 -16.33 7.36 2.50
C LEU A 198 -17.69 7.44 1.79
N GLY A 199 -18.75 7.74 2.53
CA GLY A 199 -20.06 8.08 2.00
C GLY A 199 -20.43 9.48 2.47
N LEU A 200 -20.63 10.40 1.54
CA LEU A 200 -21.14 11.75 1.83
C LEU A 200 -22.64 11.77 1.51
N HIS A 201 -23.45 12.25 2.44
CA HIS A 201 -24.88 12.45 2.21
C HIS A 201 -25.39 13.75 2.82
N GLY A 202 -26.43 14.32 2.21
CA GLY A 202 -27.06 15.58 2.63
C GLY A 202 -26.73 16.73 1.67
N ASP A 203 -26.56 17.93 2.21
CA ASP A 203 -26.36 19.15 1.41
C ASP A 203 -24.90 19.19 0.90
N THR A 204 -24.69 18.83 -0.37
CA THR A 204 -23.37 18.72 -1.00
C THR A 204 -22.73 20.07 -1.35
N ASP A 205 -23.49 21.16 -1.31
CA ASP A 205 -23.02 22.50 -1.67
C ASP A 205 -22.25 23.18 -0.52
N VAL A 206 -22.15 22.51 0.63
CA VAL A 206 -21.43 22.97 1.81
C VAL A 206 -19.93 22.86 1.57
N THR A 207 -19.23 23.99 1.56
CA THR A 207 -17.77 24.07 1.42
C THR A 207 -17.01 24.02 2.74
N ASP A 208 -17.65 24.40 3.86
CA ASP A 208 -17.09 24.25 5.20
C ASP A 208 -17.73 23.04 5.87
N PHE A 209 -17.01 21.94 6.02
CA PHE A 209 -17.57 20.73 6.61
C PHE A 209 -17.74 20.81 8.13
N ALA A 210 -17.20 21.86 8.78
CA ALA A 210 -17.17 22.02 10.23
C ALA A 210 -16.86 20.72 11.00
N PRO A 211 -15.75 20.01 10.70
CA PRO A 211 -15.43 18.74 11.33
C PRO A 211 -15.20 18.90 12.83
N ILE A 212 -15.27 17.79 13.57
CA ILE A 212 -14.92 17.77 15.00
C ILE A 212 -13.42 18.04 15.14
N LYS A 213 -13.03 19.14 15.79
CA LYS A 213 -11.62 19.50 16.06
C LYS A 213 -11.22 19.14 17.49
N ALA A 214 -10.01 18.62 17.69
CA ALA A 214 -9.47 18.31 19.01
C ALA A 214 -9.38 19.57 19.89
N ASP A 215 -8.83 20.64 19.30
CA ASP A 215 -8.59 21.93 19.97
C ASP A 215 -9.73 22.91 19.78
N ALA A 216 -10.98 22.43 19.78
CA ALA A 216 -12.13 23.30 20.04
C ALA A 216 -12.10 23.74 21.50
N ALA A 217 -11.02 24.42 21.92
CA ALA A 217 -10.97 25.19 23.12
C ALA A 217 -12.20 26.09 23.11
N ALA A 218 -12.86 26.19 24.25
CA ALA A 218 -14.07 26.99 24.48
C ALA A 218 -13.82 28.52 24.36
N GLY A 219 -13.01 28.94 23.39
CA GLY A 219 -12.51 30.29 23.13
C GLY A 219 -13.35 31.08 22.13
N MET A 220 -14.45 30.54 21.59
CA MET A 220 -15.46 31.35 20.89
C MET A 220 -16.37 32.13 21.87
N GLY A 221 -15.78 32.59 22.97
CA GLY A 221 -16.29 33.64 23.84
C GLY A 221 -15.76 35.03 23.45
N GLY A 222 -15.32 35.20 22.20
CA GLY A 222 -15.16 36.52 21.57
C GLY A 222 -16.52 37.14 21.30
N MET A 223 -17.33 37.33 22.35
CA MET A 223 -18.28 38.42 22.37
C MET A 223 -17.43 39.68 22.36
N ASP A 224 -17.21 40.18 21.15
CA ASP A 224 -17.13 41.58 20.80
C ASP A 224 -18.27 42.33 21.51
N SER A 225 -18.07 42.53 22.81
CA SER A 225 -18.91 43.33 23.69
C SER A 225 -18.40 44.75 23.57
N GLY A 226 -18.42 45.28 22.34
CA GLY A 226 -18.51 46.71 22.07
C GLY A 226 -19.86 47.27 22.51
N MET A 227 -20.36 46.87 23.69
CA MET A 227 -21.42 47.62 24.37
C MET A 227 -20.71 48.67 25.20
N GLU A 228 -20.60 49.84 24.58
CA GLU A 228 -20.47 51.13 25.24
C GLU A 228 -21.36 51.15 26.48
N MET A 229 -20.72 51.18 27.65
CA MET A 229 -21.32 51.76 28.85
C MET A 229 -21.55 53.25 28.55
N SER A 230 -22.70 53.58 27.97
CA SER A 230 -23.35 54.85 28.25
C SER A 230 -24.37 54.62 29.36
N SER A 231 -23.93 54.88 30.57
CA SER A 231 -24.80 55.36 31.63
C SER A 231 -25.46 56.64 31.13
N ASP A 232 -26.78 56.68 31.06
CA ASP A 232 -27.58 57.68 31.76
C ASP A 232 -29.07 57.46 31.48
N TYR A 233 -29.87 57.59 32.54
CA TYR A 233 -31.23 58.14 32.62
C TYR A 233 -32.05 58.15 31.31
N GLU A 234 -33.29 57.67 31.24
CA GLU A 234 -34.42 58.16 32.04
C GLU A 234 -35.67 57.33 31.66
N SER A 235 -36.64 57.36 32.57
CA SER A 235 -37.99 56.80 32.49
C SER A 235 -38.75 57.12 31.18
N ASP A 236 -39.54 56.18 30.66
CA ASP A 236 -41.00 56.27 30.87
C ASP A 236 -41.80 55.07 30.34
N SER A 237 -42.77 54.72 31.17
CA SER A 237 -44.03 54.02 30.93
C SER A 237 -44.61 54.17 29.51
N PHE A 238 -45.15 53.08 28.92
CA PHE A 238 -46.57 53.05 28.56
C PHE A 238 -47.05 51.68 28.03
N ASN A 239 -48.27 51.35 28.47
CA ASN A 239 -49.20 50.34 27.97
C ASN A 239 -49.24 50.20 26.43
N GLY A 240 -49.50 48.98 25.96
CA GLY A 240 -49.76 48.70 24.55
C GLY A 240 -50.36 47.32 24.30
N GLU A 241 -51.51 47.08 24.91
CA GLU A 241 -52.43 45.97 24.64
C GLU A 241 -53.05 46.16 23.23
N GLY A 242 -53.09 45.10 22.41
CA GLY A 242 -54.05 45.01 21.29
C GLY A 242 -53.49 44.59 19.94
N GLY A 243 -53.98 43.45 19.43
CA GLY A 243 -54.26 43.31 17.99
C GLY A 243 -53.84 41.97 17.35
N PRO A 244 -54.80 41.05 17.09
CA PRO A 244 -54.64 39.99 16.11
C PRO A 244 -55.08 40.48 14.72
N GLY A 245 -54.22 40.33 13.72
CA GLY A 245 -54.48 40.74 12.33
C GLY A 245 -54.44 39.54 11.38
N SER A 246 -55.59 39.26 10.78
CA SER A 246 -55.86 38.24 9.77
C SER A 246 -55.40 38.62 8.35
N SER A 247 -55.65 37.69 7.41
CA SER A 247 -55.87 37.86 5.95
C SER A 247 -54.60 38.07 5.09
N SER A 248 -54.17 37.12 4.24
CA SER A 248 -54.74 36.57 2.98
C SER A 248 -54.24 37.28 1.71
N VAL A 249 -54.22 36.55 0.59
CA VAL A 249 -54.02 36.97 -0.83
C VAL A 249 -52.52 37.15 -1.21
N ALA A 250 -51.94 36.71 -2.34
CA ALA A 250 -52.35 36.28 -3.68
C ALA A 250 -51.32 35.23 -4.20
N GLU A 251 -51.68 34.13 -4.86
CA GLU A 251 -51.81 34.04 -6.33
C GLU A 251 -50.76 34.82 -7.13
N LEU A 252 -49.77 34.12 -7.71
CA LEU A 252 -49.19 34.53 -9.00
C LEU A 252 -48.85 33.30 -9.84
N SER A 253 -49.75 33.04 -10.78
CA SER A 253 -49.64 32.14 -11.92
C SER A 253 -48.94 32.83 -13.09
N GLY A 254 -48.12 32.07 -13.83
CA GLY A 254 -48.00 32.20 -15.28
C GLY A 254 -46.77 32.93 -15.83
N SER A 255 -45.87 32.18 -16.48
CA SER A 255 -45.88 32.13 -17.96
C SER A 255 -44.85 31.14 -18.51
N PRO A 256 -45.17 30.40 -19.59
CA PRO A 256 -44.26 29.56 -20.34
C PRO A 256 -43.73 30.30 -21.59
N SER A 257 -42.46 30.08 -21.92
CA SER A 257 -41.86 30.42 -23.22
C SER A 257 -40.81 29.34 -23.52
N SER A 258 -41.04 28.35 -24.38
CA SER A 258 -41.09 28.39 -25.85
C SER A 258 -39.75 28.75 -26.53
N SER A 259 -39.28 27.79 -27.33
CA SER A 259 -38.60 27.92 -28.63
C SER A 259 -37.07 27.93 -28.72
N SER A 260 -36.60 27.32 -29.83
CA SER A 260 -35.26 27.24 -30.43
C SER A 260 -34.36 26.13 -29.87
N SER A 261 -34.13 24.98 -30.51
CA SER A 261 -33.86 24.67 -31.94
C SER A 261 -32.71 25.49 -32.51
N TYR A 262 -31.49 24.95 -32.42
CA TYR A 262 -30.30 25.18 -33.25
C TYR A 262 -29.46 23.90 -33.09
N ASP A 263 -29.37 23.07 -34.13
CA ASP A 263 -28.32 23.09 -35.17
C ASP A 263 -26.95 22.77 -34.54
N ASP A 264 -26.49 21.53 -34.65
CA ASP A 264 -25.78 21.02 -35.83
C ASP A 264 -24.43 21.73 -36.01
N TYR A 265 -23.41 21.15 -35.35
CA TYR A 265 -22.01 21.34 -35.72
C TYR A 265 -21.31 19.99 -35.60
N GLU A 266 -21.40 19.23 -36.70
CA GLU A 266 -20.29 18.43 -37.19
C GLU A 266 -19.00 19.30 -37.14
N ASN A 267 -17.97 18.85 -36.42
CA ASN A 267 -16.64 19.38 -36.65
C ASN A 267 -15.54 18.36 -36.32
N MET A 268 -15.06 17.76 -37.41
CA MET A 268 -13.70 17.31 -37.71
C MET A 268 -13.04 16.27 -36.80
N GLU A 269 -13.19 15.02 -37.23
CA GLU A 269 -12.07 14.08 -37.35
C GLU A 269 -10.81 14.79 -37.86
N MET A 270 -9.82 14.99 -37.00
CA MET A 270 -8.42 15.06 -37.41
C MET A 270 -7.75 13.74 -37.07
N ASP A 271 -7.87 12.82 -38.03
CA ASP A 271 -6.89 11.79 -38.29
C ASP A 271 -5.51 12.44 -38.49
N SER A 272 -4.66 12.34 -37.48
CA SER A 272 -3.23 12.62 -37.60
C SER A 272 -2.46 11.39 -37.15
N GLY A 273 -2.36 10.43 -38.06
CA GLY A 273 -1.28 9.46 -38.07
C GLY A 273 0.07 10.17 -37.99
N SER A 274 0.71 10.08 -36.83
CA SER A 274 2.13 10.38 -36.68
C SER A 274 2.79 9.26 -35.89
N SER A 275 3.11 8.19 -36.60
CA SER A 275 4.16 7.25 -36.20
C SER A 275 5.51 7.98 -36.30
N SER A 276 5.80 8.83 -35.32
CA SER A 276 7.13 9.39 -35.10
C SER A 276 8.04 8.28 -34.58
N GLN A 277 8.74 7.62 -35.48
CA GLN A 277 9.97 6.91 -35.14
C GLN A 277 10.95 7.95 -34.60
N GLY A 278 11.23 7.84 -33.30
CA GLY A 278 11.93 8.84 -32.50
C GLY A 278 13.29 9.22 -33.08
N ALA A 279 13.38 10.45 -33.58
CA ALA A 279 14.66 11.09 -33.79
C ALA A 279 15.37 11.25 -32.43
N PRO A 280 16.69 10.97 -32.35
CA PRO A 280 17.46 11.13 -31.12
C PRO A 280 17.28 12.54 -30.56
N ARG A 281 16.85 12.64 -29.29
CA ARG A 281 16.71 13.91 -28.59
C ARG A 281 18.10 14.39 -28.18
N TYR A 282 18.44 15.60 -28.59
CA TYR A 282 19.66 16.29 -28.16
C TYR A 282 19.28 17.35 -27.13
N ASP A 283 20.10 17.53 -26.11
CA ASP A 283 19.93 18.64 -25.17
C ASP A 283 20.29 19.99 -25.83
N SER A 284 20.07 21.09 -25.11
CA SER A 284 20.42 22.45 -25.56
C SER A 284 21.92 22.65 -25.86
N ASN A 285 22.76 21.69 -25.48
CA ASN A 285 24.20 21.69 -25.70
C ASN A 285 24.61 20.69 -26.81
N GLY A 286 23.65 20.15 -27.57
CA GLY A 286 23.91 19.26 -28.70
C GLY A 286 24.41 17.87 -28.30
N ARG A 287 24.20 17.44 -27.05
CA ARG A 287 24.55 16.08 -26.60
C ARG A 287 23.37 15.14 -26.82
N LEU A 288 23.67 13.96 -27.38
CA LEU A 288 22.73 12.85 -27.43
C LEU A 288 22.27 12.54 -26.01
N ILE A 289 21.00 12.80 -25.72
CA ILE A 289 20.38 12.31 -24.49
C ILE A 289 20.26 10.80 -24.69
N SER A 290 21.21 10.06 -24.13
CA SER A 290 21.10 8.61 -24.06
C SER A 290 19.78 8.30 -23.37
N PRO A 291 18.85 7.53 -23.98
CA PRO A 291 17.53 7.28 -23.42
C PRO A 291 17.58 6.58 -22.04
N ASN A 292 18.75 6.07 -21.64
CA ASN A 292 19.01 5.43 -20.35
C ASN A 292 19.83 6.27 -19.34
N ALA A 293 20.24 7.51 -19.67
CA ALA A 293 21.13 8.31 -18.80
C ALA A 293 20.41 9.31 -17.90
N ALA A 294 19.09 9.47 -18.04
CA ALA A 294 18.29 9.74 -16.87
C ALA A 294 18.23 8.40 -16.13
N ALA A 295 19.13 8.21 -15.16
CA ALA A 295 18.79 7.35 -14.03
C ALA A 295 17.47 7.92 -13.52
N ALA A 296 16.35 7.33 -13.96
CA ALA A 296 15.04 7.69 -13.48
C ALA A 296 15.17 7.51 -11.97
N ALA A 297 15.24 8.61 -11.24
CA ALA A 297 15.30 8.57 -9.79
C ALA A 297 14.20 7.61 -9.38
N ALA A 298 14.55 6.55 -8.66
CA ALA A 298 13.58 5.56 -8.23
C ALA A 298 12.37 6.33 -7.68
N PRO A 299 11.14 6.01 -8.13
CA PRO A 299 9.97 6.72 -7.65
C PRO A 299 10.01 6.77 -6.13
N GLN A 300 9.62 7.89 -5.53
CA GLN A 300 9.61 7.97 -4.08
C GLN A 300 8.64 6.92 -3.55
N ALA A 301 9.13 6.04 -2.68
CA ALA A 301 8.29 5.04 -2.04
C ALA A 301 7.21 5.76 -1.22
N GLN A 302 5.97 5.70 -1.69
CA GLN A 302 4.81 6.27 -1.01
C GLN A 302 3.78 5.15 -0.82
N MET A 303 3.81 4.52 0.34
CA MET A 303 2.86 3.45 0.68
C MET A 303 1.45 4.02 0.86
N THR A 304 1.33 5.16 1.53
CA THR A 304 0.05 5.82 1.81
C THR A 304 -0.07 7.13 1.04
N ASP A 305 -1.28 7.46 0.62
CA ASP A 305 -1.54 8.74 -0.04
C ASP A 305 -1.88 9.82 1.01
N PRO A 306 -1.06 10.89 1.12
CA PRO A 306 -1.36 12.00 2.03
C PRO A 306 -2.69 12.66 1.69
N ASN A 307 -3.06 12.77 0.41
CA ASN A 307 -4.31 13.44 0.00
C ASN A 307 -5.55 12.73 0.54
N ILE A 308 -5.48 11.40 0.71
CA ILE A 308 -6.56 10.62 1.30
C ILE A 308 -6.66 10.99 2.79
N SER A 309 -5.54 11.00 3.52
CA SER A 309 -5.55 11.41 4.94
C SER A 309 -6.09 12.82 5.12
N ASP A 310 -5.65 13.76 4.28
CA ASP A 310 -6.11 15.15 4.30
C ASP A 310 -7.61 15.24 4.03
N ARG A 311 -8.13 14.46 3.09
CA ARG A 311 -9.58 14.37 2.80
C ARG A 311 -10.38 13.84 3.98
N PHE A 312 -9.88 12.79 4.65
CA PHE A 312 -10.50 12.24 5.85
C PHE A 312 -10.51 13.25 7.01
N GLU A 313 -9.42 13.99 7.21
CA GLU A 313 -9.29 15.02 8.23
C GLU A 313 -10.12 16.27 7.93
N GLU A 314 -10.21 16.69 6.66
CA GLU A 314 -11.06 17.79 6.21
C GLU A 314 -12.54 17.52 6.54
N LEU A 315 -13.00 16.29 6.30
CA LEU A 315 -14.41 15.94 6.44
C LEU A 315 -14.82 15.58 7.87
N MET A 316 -13.95 14.94 8.64
CA MET A 316 -14.31 14.38 9.96
C MET A 316 -13.39 14.83 11.10
N GLY A 317 -12.24 15.43 10.78
CA GLY A 317 -11.26 15.94 11.74
C GLY A 317 -10.79 14.86 12.69
N TYR A 318 -10.94 15.13 13.98
CA TYR A 318 -10.46 14.29 15.06
C TYR A 318 -11.01 12.85 15.02
N VAL A 319 -12.22 12.64 14.50
CA VAL A 319 -12.77 11.29 14.34
C VAL A 319 -11.91 10.44 13.40
N ALA A 320 -11.44 11.02 12.28
CA ALA A 320 -10.56 10.34 11.36
C ALA A 320 -9.22 9.99 12.02
N THR A 321 -8.62 10.93 12.75
CA THR A 321 -7.36 10.73 13.47
C THR A 321 -7.47 9.62 14.51
N THR A 322 -8.50 9.64 15.36
CA THR A 322 -8.71 8.61 16.39
C THR A 322 -8.91 7.22 15.79
N VAL A 323 -9.67 7.12 14.70
CA VAL A 323 -9.90 5.82 14.03
C VAL A 323 -8.64 5.34 13.33
N LYS A 324 -7.89 6.23 12.67
CA LYS A 324 -6.60 5.95 12.02
C LYS A 324 -5.59 5.37 13.01
N GLU A 325 -5.35 6.05 14.12
CA GLU A 325 -4.40 5.61 15.16
C GLU A 325 -4.83 4.28 15.81
N SER A 326 -6.13 4.16 16.12
CA SER A 326 -6.70 2.95 16.71
C SER A 326 -6.56 1.75 15.78
N MET A 327 -6.74 1.95 14.47
CA MET A 327 -6.62 0.90 13.47
C MET A 327 -5.15 0.53 13.23
N GLN A 328 -4.26 1.51 13.13
CA GLN A 328 -2.82 1.30 12.99
C GLN A 328 -2.26 0.49 14.16
N THR A 329 -2.64 0.84 15.39
CA THR A 329 -2.22 0.10 16.60
C THR A 329 -2.61 -1.38 16.52
N ARG A 330 -3.85 -1.66 16.08
CA ARG A 330 -4.35 -3.03 15.96
C ARG A 330 -3.68 -3.82 14.85
N MET A 331 -3.42 -3.17 13.71
CA MET A 331 -2.63 -3.76 12.62
C MET A 331 -1.22 -4.10 13.06
N ALA A 332 -0.51 -3.16 13.72
CA ALA A 332 0.85 -3.37 14.22
C ALA A 332 0.90 -4.46 15.30
N SER A 333 -0.13 -4.59 16.14
CA SER A 333 -0.22 -5.66 17.13
C SER A 333 -0.52 -7.05 16.55
N GLY A 334 -0.81 -7.14 15.25
CA GLY A 334 -1.16 -8.40 14.58
C GLY A 334 -2.57 -8.91 14.87
N GLN A 335 -3.46 -8.05 15.40
CA GLN A 335 -4.83 -8.45 15.77
C GLN A 335 -5.67 -8.91 14.56
N PHE A 336 -5.31 -8.46 13.36
CA PHE A 336 -5.91 -8.89 12.09
C PHE A 336 -4.98 -9.81 11.27
N GLY A 337 -3.93 -10.35 11.90
CA GLY A 337 -2.87 -11.10 11.26
C GLY A 337 -1.56 -10.31 11.16
N LEU A 338 -0.45 -11.03 11.00
CA LEU A 338 0.91 -10.47 11.04
C LEU A 338 1.57 -10.33 9.67
N ALA A 339 0.98 -10.89 8.61
CA ALA A 339 1.57 -10.77 7.29
C ALA A 339 1.61 -9.31 6.83
N LEU A 340 2.77 -8.89 6.34
CA LEU A 340 3.05 -7.53 5.86
C LEU A 340 2.79 -6.43 6.91
N ALA A 341 2.70 -6.77 8.20
CA ALA A 341 2.49 -5.78 9.25
C ALA A 341 3.79 -5.02 9.61
N ASN A 342 4.95 -5.67 9.48
CA ASN A 342 6.25 -5.16 9.89
C ASN A 342 7.12 -4.72 8.70
N VAL A 343 6.52 -4.03 7.72
CA VAL A 343 7.28 -3.48 6.59
C VAL A 343 7.88 -2.15 7.01
N ASP A 344 9.22 -2.09 7.08
CA ASP A 344 9.93 -0.83 7.27
C ASP A 344 9.91 -0.03 5.96
N LEU A 345 9.38 1.20 6.03
CA LEU A 345 9.23 2.09 4.89
C LEU A 345 10.56 2.67 4.42
N GLU A 346 11.52 2.79 5.33
CA GLU A 346 12.82 3.42 5.09
C GLU A 346 13.93 2.38 4.84
N ALA A 347 13.55 1.10 4.74
CA ALA A 347 14.47 0.00 4.46
C ALA A 347 15.19 0.21 3.12
N THR A 348 16.47 0.57 3.17
CA THR A 348 17.30 0.74 1.97
C THR A 348 17.93 -0.59 1.52
N ASP A 349 17.97 -1.59 2.39
CA ASP A 349 18.62 -2.89 2.24
C ASP A 349 17.84 -3.89 1.35
N GLN A 350 16.60 -3.57 0.99
CA GLN A 350 15.72 -4.47 0.23
C GLN A 350 15.69 -4.19 -1.29
N GLY A 351 16.34 -3.10 -1.72
CA GLY A 351 16.30 -2.62 -3.11
C GLY A 351 14.96 -1.98 -3.50
N ASP A 352 14.85 -1.59 -4.77
CA ASP A 352 13.71 -0.82 -5.30
C ASP A 352 12.98 -1.55 -6.46
N THR A 353 13.39 -2.78 -6.77
CA THR A 353 12.91 -3.53 -7.94
C THR A 353 12.33 -4.89 -7.55
N VAL A 354 11.38 -5.35 -8.35
CA VAL A 354 10.84 -6.71 -8.32
C VAL A 354 11.20 -7.33 -9.65
N GLU A 355 11.95 -8.44 -9.65
CA GLU A 355 12.44 -9.08 -10.88
C GLU A 355 13.32 -8.15 -11.76
N GLY A 356 13.92 -7.11 -11.16
CA GLY A 356 14.70 -6.10 -11.88
C GLY A 356 13.87 -4.96 -12.49
N ASP A 357 12.53 -5.06 -12.47
CA ASP A 357 11.64 -4.00 -12.89
C ASP A 357 11.27 -3.09 -11.71
N TYR A 358 11.15 -1.79 -11.97
CA TYR A 358 10.65 -0.85 -10.96
C TYR A 358 9.17 -1.12 -10.68
N VAL A 359 8.81 -1.17 -9.40
CA VAL A 359 7.42 -1.35 -9.00
C VAL A 359 6.64 -0.08 -9.34
N GLN A 360 5.65 -0.23 -10.23
CA GLN A 360 4.72 0.84 -10.53
C GLN A 360 3.73 0.98 -9.35
N PRO A 361 3.48 2.23 -8.88
CA PRO A 361 2.44 2.46 -7.89
C PRO A 361 1.08 2.02 -8.46
N SER A 362 0.33 1.24 -7.67
CA SER A 362 -0.99 0.74 -8.09
C SER A 362 -2.11 1.71 -7.70
N GLU A 363 -3.18 1.77 -8.50
CA GLU A 363 -4.27 2.74 -8.32
C GLU A 363 -5.18 2.58 -7.09
N PRO A 364 -5.29 1.44 -6.38
CA PRO A 364 -5.87 1.47 -5.05
C PRO A 364 -4.83 1.97 -4.04
N ARG A 365 -4.81 3.29 -3.84
CA ARG A 365 -3.95 3.94 -2.85
C ARG A 365 -4.37 3.53 -1.43
N MET A 366 -3.41 3.43 -0.52
CA MET A 366 -3.70 3.09 0.88
C MET A 366 -3.92 4.34 1.73
N TRP A 367 -4.86 4.27 2.66
CA TRP A 367 -5.07 5.31 3.67
C TRP A 367 -4.11 5.12 4.85
N ILE A 368 -3.98 3.88 5.33
CA ILE A 368 -2.96 3.43 6.27
C ILE A 368 -2.34 2.12 5.76
N SER A 369 -1.19 1.73 6.31
CA SER A 369 -0.57 0.44 5.99
C SER A 369 -1.60 -0.68 6.07
N ASN A 370 -1.70 -1.48 5.01
CA ASN A 370 -2.62 -2.60 4.87
C ASN A 370 -4.13 -2.26 4.85
N VAL A 371 -4.50 -0.98 4.69
CA VAL A 371 -5.90 -0.56 4.50
C VAL A 371 -6.04 0.23 3.20
N VAL A 372 -6.69 -0.42 2.23
CA VAL A 372 -6.88 0.10 0.88
C VAL A 372 -8.03 1.10 0.84
N TYR A 373 -7.83 2.27 0.25
CA TYR A 373 -8.92 3.20 -0.01
C TYR A 373 -9.66 2.79 -1.29
N LEU A 374 -10.98 2.60 -1.16
CA LEU A 374 -11.86 2.21 -2.27
C LEU A 374 -12.51 3.39 -2.99
N GLY A 375 -12.47 4.59 -2.39
CA GLY A 375 -13.13 5.78 -2.92
C GLY A 375 -14.30 6.29 -2.08
N GLU A 376 -15.03 7.21 -2.70
CA GLU A 376 -16.23 7.84 -2.15
C GLU A 376 -17.48 7.28 -2.86
N GLY A 377 -18.52 6.95 -2.11
CA GLY A 377 -19.79 6.49 -2.68
C GLY A 377 -20.72 5.90 -1.64
N SER A 378 -21.87 5.38 -2.10
CA SER A 378 -22.83 4.75 -1.19
C SER A 378 -22.26 3.47 -0.56
N THR A 379 -22.78 3.09 0.61
CA THR A 379 -22.45 1.83 1.28
C THR A 379 -22.58 0.62 0.32
N GLN A 380 -23.59 0.62 -0.56
CA GLN A 380 -23.82 -0.49 -1.49
C GLN A 380 -22.77 -0.55 -2.60
N GLU A 381 -22.44 0.58 -3.22
CA GLU A 381 -21.40 0.66 -4.26
C GLU A 381 -20.04 0.27 -3.70
N MET A 382 -19.68 0.82 -2.53
CA MET A 382 -18.39 0.54 -1.91
C MET A 382 -18.28 -0.90 -1.43
N SER A 383 -19.38 -1.53 -0.98
CA SER A 383 -19.38 -2.96 -0.66
C SER A 383 -19.16 -3.85 -1.89
N LYS A 384 -19.68 -3.45 -3.07
CA LYS A 384 -19.43 -4.15 -4.33
C LYS A 384 -18.00 -3.95 -4.80
N ALA A 385 -17.48 -2.73 -4.71
CA ALA A 385 -16.08 -2.44 -5.02
C ALA A 385 -15.13 -3.26 -4.12
N ALA A 386 -15.45 -3.37 -2.82
CA ALA A 386 -14.72 -4.21 -1.89
C ALA A 386 -14.73 -5.68 -2.32
N ALA A 387 -15.89 -6.21 -2.71
CA ALA A 387 -16.01 -7.58 -3.22
C ALA A 387 -15.15 -7.82 -4.46
N THR A 388 -15.19 -6.89 -5.44
CA THR A 388 -14.42 -6.96 -6.69
C THR A 388 -12.92 -6.97 -6.42
N GLN A 389 -12.44 -6.11 -5.52
CA GLN A 389 -11.03 -6.09 -5.13
C GLN A 389 -10.64 -7.21 -4.15
N GLY A 390 -11.60 -8.05 -3.73
CA GLY A 390 -11.42 -9.15 -2.78
C GLY A 390 -11.10 -8.67 -1.36
N ILE A 391 -11.53 -7.47 -0.99
CA ILE A 391 -11.45 -6.93 0.37
C ILE A 391 -12.48 -7.66 1.24
N GLU A 392 -12.06 -8.07 2.43
CA GLU A 392 -12.84 -8.94 3.29
C GLU A 392 -13.69 -8.13 4.27
N LEU A 393 -13.13 -7.05 4.82
CA LEU A 393 -13.81 -6.11 5.69
C LEU A 393 -13.63 -4.68 5.18
N LEU A 394 -14.73 -3.94 5.12
CA LEU A 394 -14.77 -2.55 4.69
C LEU A 394 -15.12 -1.66 5.89
N LEU A 395 -14.22 -0.73 6.21
CA LEU A 395 -14.47 0.39 7.10
C LEU A 395 -15.12 1.53 6.30
N HIS A 396 -16.39 1.79 6.52
CA HIS A 396 -17.13 2.82 5.79
C HIS A 396 -17.50 3.97 6.71
N PHE A 397 -17.06 5.17 6.36
CA PHE A 397 -17.38 6.40 7.05
C PHE A 397 -18.59 7.05 6.40
N ASP A 398 -19.67 7.15 7.14
CA ASP A 398 -20.95 7.72 6.71
C ASP A 398 -21.06 9.13 7.29
N VAL A 399 -20.82 10.14 6.47
CA VAL A 399 -20.76 11.55 6.86
C VAL A 399 -21.99 12.26 6.32
N GLY A 400 -22.85 12.68 7.25
CA GLY A 400 -24.02 13.49 7.00
C GLY A 400 -23.74 14.97 7.18
N LEU A 401 -23.92 15.73 6.11
CA LEU A 401 -23.83 17.19 6.11
C LEU A 401 -25.22 17.78 5.99
N LYS A 402 -25.59 18.66 6.92
CA LYS A 402 -26.88 19.34 6.89
C LYS A 402 -26.68 20.81 7.16
N GLU A 403 -27.17 21.66 6.26
CA GLU A 403 -27.22 23.09 6.52
C GLU A 403 -28.34 23.39 7.53
N VAL A 404 -28.01 24.09 8.61
CA VAL A 404 -29.00 24.53 9.60
C VAL A 404 -29.17 26.04 9.54
N ARG A 405 -30.35 26.52 9.93
CA ARG A 405 -30.67 27.95 10.06
C ARG A 405 -29.49 28.67 10.73
N ASN A 406 -28.94 29.67 10.04
CA ASN A 406 -27.69 30.41 10.31
C ASN A 406 -26.46 29.94 9.50
N SER A 407 -26.63 29.11 8.47
CA SER A 407 -25.56 28.65 7.56
C SER A 407 -24.35 28.02 8.26
N THR A 408 -24.56 27.50 9.48
CA THR A 408 -23.56 26.68 10.16
C THR A 408 -23.86 25.22 9.83
N PRO A 409 -22.93 24.50 9.20
CA PRO A 409 -23.14 23.12 8.82
C PRO A 409 -23.10 22.21 10.05
N GLN A 410 -24.10 21.33 10.12
CA GLN A 410 -24.13 20.21 11.05
C GLN A 410 -23.46 19.02 10.37
N ASN A 411 -22.40 18.52 10.99
CA ASN A 411 -21.64 17.37 10.54
C ASN A 411 -21.87 16.21 11.50
N SER A 412 -22.48 15.15 10.99
CA SER A 412 -22.76 13.93 11.71
C SER A 412 -21.99 12.79 11.08
N THR A 413 -21.10 12.16 11.83
CA THR A 413 -20.26 11.07 11.35
C THR A 413 -20.63 9.76 12.03
N ARG A 414 -20.72 8.67 11.24
CA ARG A 414 -20.84 7.29 11.74
C ARG A 414 -19.80 6.39 11.07
N VAL A 415 -19.25 5.45 11.82
CA VAL A 415 -18.30 4.45 11.31
C VAL A 415 -18.97 3.10 11.25
N LYS A 416 -18.90 2.43 10.11
CA LYS A 416 -19.49 1.11 9.88
C LYS A 416 -18.40 0.11 9.52
N VAL A 417 -18.51 -1.11 10.02
CA VAL A 417 -17.78 -2.27 9.45
C VAL A 417 -18.74 -3.10 8.64
N ILE A 418 -18.41 -3.32 7.38
CA ILE A 418 -19.20 -4.09 6.42
C ILE A 418 -18.37 -5.29 5.97
N ASP A 419 -19.02 -6.45 5.89
CA ASP A 419 -18.42 -7.62 5.26
C ASP A 419 -18.39 -7.41 3.75
N GLY A 420 -17.19 -7.34 3.17
CA GLY A 420 -17.00 -7.06 1.75
C GLY A 420 -17.62 -8.12 0.83
N ARG A 421 -17.76 -9.37 1.29
CA ARG A 421 -18.36 -10.44 0.47
C ARG A 421 -19.88 -10.41 0.52
N SER A 422 -20.46 -10.20 1.70
CA SER A 422 -21.92 -10.25 1.87
C SER A 422 -22.61 -8.89 1.72
N GLY A 423 -21.85 -7.80 1.77
CA GLY A 423 -22.38 -6.42 1.84
C GLY A 423 -23.11 -6.10 3.14
N ARG A 424 -23.10 -7.02 4.12
CA ARG A 424 -23.82 -6.85 5.38
C ARG A 424 -23.02 -6.01 6.36
N THR A 425 -23.65 -4.99 6.93
CA THR A 425 -23.10 -4.23 8.05
C THR A 425 -23.03 -5.09 9.30
N LEU A 426 -21.83 -5.24 9.86
CA LEU A 426 -21.55 -6.03 11.06
C LEU A 426 -21.68 -5.20 12.34
N ILE A 427 -21.18 -3.96 12.28
CA ILE A 427 -21.07 -3.06 13.42
C ILE A 427 -21.26 -1.63 12.90
N THR A 428 -21.89 -0.79 13.70
CA THR A 428 -22.00 0.66 13.47
C THR A 428 -21.70 1.38 14.78
N SER A 429 -20.88 2.43 14.72
CA SER A 429 -20.61 3.29 15.86
C SER A 429 -21.85 4.08 16.26
N SER A 430 -21.81 4.72 17.43
CA SER A 430 -22.73 5.81 17.73
C SER A 430 -22.48 6.98 16.76
N GLU A 431 -23.50 7.81 16.60
CA GLU A 431 -23.41 9.06 15.84
C GLU A 431 -22.53 10.06 16.57
N MET A 432 -21.63 10.72 15.85
CA MET A 432 -20.75 11.77 16.36
C MET A 432 -21.10 13.07 15.66
N ASP A 433 -21.77 13.97 16.37
CA ASP A 433 -22.28 15.24 15.85
C ASP A 433 -21.47 16.43 16.38
N ASN A 434 -20.98 17.26 15.46
CA ASN A 434 -20.22 18.46 15.80
C ASN A 434 -21.02 19.44 16.68
N ARG A 435 -22.34 19.58 16.49
CA ARG A 435 -23.19 20.49 17.27
C ARG A 435 -23.50 19.97 18.64
N GLU A 436 -23.70 18.66 18.77
CA GLU A 436 -23.86 18.04 20.08
C GLU A 436 -22.60 18.25 20.92
N LEU A 437 -21.43 18.03 20.32
CA LEU A 437 -20.14 18.29 20.97
C LEU A 437 -20.00 19.76 21.38
N GLN A 438 -20.32 20.72 20.50
CA GLN A 438 -20.29 22.15 20.85
C GLN A 438 -21.15 22.46 22.08
N ARG A 439 -22.36 21.88 22.18
CA ARG A 439 -23.22 22.04 23.37
C ARG A 439 -22.60 21.42 24.62
N LEU A 440 -21.94 20.26 24.50
CA LEU A 440 -21.25 19.61 25.62
C LEU A 440 -20.01 20.40 26.07
N LEU A 441 -19.28 21.02 25.15
CA LEU A 441 -18.14 21.89 25.43
C LEU A 441 -18.59 23.18 26.13
N GLN A 442 -19.67 23.82 25.66
CA GLN A 442 -20.25 25.00 26.30
C GLN A 442 -20.68 24.72 27.75
N THR A 443 -21.21 23.52 28.00
CA THR A 443 -21.62 23.09 29.35
C THR A 443 -20.47 22.50 30.18
N LYS A 444 -19.24 22.43 29.63
CA LYS A 444 -18.03 21.83 30.23
C LYS A 444 -18.26 20.39 30.73
N ARG A 445 -19.12 19.64 30.04
CA ARG A 445 -19.49 18.25 30.43
C ARG A 445 -18.64 17.18 29.77
N ALA A 446 -18.02 17.48 28.63
CA ALA A 446 -17.18 16.55 27.88
C ALA A 446 -16.09 17.28 27.10
N THR A 447 -15.05 16.56 26.68
CA THR A 447 -14.05 17.00 25.71
C THR A 447 -14.32 16.32 24.36
N ALA A 448 -13.71 16.81 23.28
CA ALA A 448 -13.79 16.15 21.97
C ALA A 448 -13.31 14.69 22.05
N GLU A 449 -12.19 14.47 22.75
CA GLU A 449 -11.64 13.15 23.02
C GLU A 449 -12.63 12.23 23.76
N SER A 450 -13.18 12.67 24.89
CA SER A 450 -14.08 11.81 25.67
C SER A 450 -15.39 11.51 24.94
N TYR A 451 -15.89 12.47 24.14
CA TYR A 451 -17.08 12.28 23.31
C TYR A 451 -16.85 11.26 22.19
N VAL A 452 -15.78 11.43 21.40
CA VAL A 452 -15.45 10.52 20.28
C VAL A 452 -15.08 9.13 20.79
N ASN A 453 -14.26 9.03 21.84
CA ASN A 453 -13.89 7.74 22.43
C ASN A 453 -15.11 7.02 23.01
N GLY A 454 -16.02 7.74 23.68
CA GLY A 454 -17.28 7.16 24.18
C GLY A 454 -18.18 6.66 23.05
N ALA A 455 -18.25 7.37 21.91
CA ALA A 455 -19.01 6.95 20.75
C ALA A 455 -18.42 5.69 20.06
N LEU A 456 -17.10 5.52 20.13
CA LEU A 456 -16.38 4.41 19.50
C LEU A 456 -16.11 3.22 20.44
N GLU A 457 -16.29 3.34 21.76
CA GLU A 457 -15.96 2.29 22.73
C GLU A 457 -16.64 0.95 22.41
N LYS A 458 -17.97 0.98 22.21
CA LYS A 458 -18.74 -0.21 21.84
C LYS A 458 -18.35 -0.74 20.46
N PHE A 459 -18.03 0.16 19.52
CA PHE A 459 -17.61 -0.21 18.19
C PHE A 459 -16.32 -1.03 18.24
N TRP A 460 -15.30 -0.54 18.95
CA TRP A 460 -14.03 -1.23 19.13
C TRP A 460 -14.16 -2.53 19.93
N SER A 461 -14.94 -2.53 21.01
CA SER A 461 -15.17 -3.75 21.80
C SER A 461 -15.77 -4.89 20.97
N VAL A 462 -16.74 -4.59 20.09
CA VAL A 462 -17.34 -5.61 19.21
C VAL A 462 -16.37 -6.01 18.10
N LEU A 463 -15.59 -5.08 17.56
CA LEU A 463 -14.57 -5.35 16.55
C LEU A 463 -13.50 -6.29 17.12
N ASP A 464 -12.98 -5.98 18.30
CA ASP A 464 -11.91 -6.72 18.97
C ASP A 464 -12.35 -8.13 19.38
N SER A 465 -13.62 -8.30 19.77
CA SER A 465 -14.15 -9.60 20.17
C SER A 465 -14.58 -10.50 19.01
N LYS A 466 -15.04 -9.93 17.89
CA LYS A 466 -15.63 -10.72 16.78
C LYS A 466 -14.73 -10.85 15.56
N LEU A 467 -13.88 -9.87 15.30
CA LEU A 467 -13.13 -9.75 14.05
C LEU A 467 -11.61 -9.92 14.25
N SER A 468 -11.16 -10.10 15.49
CA SER A 468 -9.79 -10.49 15.78
C SER A 468 -9.49 -11.92 15.33
N VAL A 469 -8.21 -12.17 15.06
CA VAL A 469 -7.71 -13.51 14.75
C VAL A 469 -7.18 -14.20 16.00
N GLU A 470 -7.35 -15.51 16.06
CA GLU A 470 -6.94 -16.36 17.17
C GLU A 470 -5.82 -17.33 16.75
N PRO A 471 -5.06 -17.90 17.70
CA PRO A 471 -4.11 -18.96 17.38
C PRO A 471 -4.78 -20.10 16.60
N PHE A 472 -4.13 -20.56 15.54
CA PHE A 472 -4.68 -21.61 14.69
C PHE A 472 -4.87 -22.91 15.50
N PRO A 473 -6.07 -23.54 15.45
CA PRO A 473 -6.33 -24.75 16.22
C PRO A 473 -5.49 -25.91 15.69
N LYS A 474 -5.01 -26.78 16.59
CA LYS A 474 -4.31 -28.01 16.20
C LYS A 474 -5.27 -28.92 15.44
N LEU A 475 -4.88 -29.31 14.23
CA LEU A 475 -5.66 -30.22 13.40
C LEU A 475 -5.19 -31.67 13.56
N THR A 476 -6.10 -32.60 13.29
CA THR A 476 -5.72 -34.00 13.03
C THR A 476 -5.38 -34.15 11.53
N PRO A 477 -4.54 -35.14 11.16
CA PRO A 477 -4.19 -35.38 9.75
C PRO A 477 -5.41 -35.57 8.84
N GLU A 478 -6.48 -36.20 9.33
CA GLU A 478 -7.72 -36.39 8.57
C GLU A 478 -8.44 -35.07 8.27
N VAL A 479 -8.48 -34.16 9.24
CA VAL A 479 -9.11 -32.85 9.07
C VAL A 479 -8.27 -31.98 8.13
N ALA A 480 -6.93 -32.06 8.24
CA ALA A 480 -6.02 -31.39 7.33
C ALA A 480 -6.22 -31.84 5.87
N ARG A 481 -6.30 -33.16 5.61
CA ARG A 481 -6.61 -33.69 4.27
C ARG A 481 -7.93 -33.15 3.70
N ARG A 482 -9.01 -33.16 4.50
CA ARG A 482 -10.30 -32.58 4.08
C ARG A 482 -10.19 -31.10 3.78
N ARG A 483 -9.40 -30.37 4.57
CA ARG A 483 -9.14 -28.95 4.36
C ARG A 483 -8.39 -28.72 3.05
N VAL A 484 -7.36 -29.49 2.73
CA VAL A 484 -6.67 -29.45 1.42
C VAL A 484 -7.66 -29.59 0.27
N THR A 485 -8.55 -30.59 0.32
CA THR A 485 -9.59 -30.75 -0.72
C THR A 485 -10.47 -29.51 -0.85
N GLY A 486 -10.86 -28.90 0.28
CA GLY A 486 -11.61 -27.64 0.29
C GLY A 486 -10.82 -26.46 -0.30
N VAL A 487 -9.55 -26.32 0.04
CA VAL A 487 -8.64 -25.27 -0.47
C VAL A 487 -8.45 -25.40 -1.98
N LEU A 488 -8.27 -26.62 -2.48
CA LEU A 488 -8.15 -26.90 -3.90
C LEU A 488 -9.43 -26.50 -4.66
N GLY A 489 -10.59 -26.84 -4.11
CA GLY A 489 -11.90 -26.52 -4.69
C GLY A 489 -12.37 -25.06 -4.54
N ASP A 490 -11.78 -24.28 -3.63
CA ASP A 490 -12.19 -22.89 -3.38
C ASP A 490 -11.65 -21.95 -4.46
N SER A 491 -12.52 -21.35 -5.27
CA SER A 491 -12.13 -20.41 -6.32
C SER A 491 -11.78 -19.01 -5.79
N SER A 492 -12.06 -18.71 -4.53
CA SER A 492 -11.80 -17.40 -3.92
C SER A 492 -10.33 -17.19 -3.52
N PHE A 493 -9.53 -18.26 -3.45
CA PHE A 493 -8.11 -18.17 -3.14
C PHE A 493 -7.26 -18.05 -4.39
N THR A 494 -6.27 -17.15 -4.35
CA THR A 494 -5.20 -17.12 -5.35
C THR A 494 -4.39 -18.41 -5.29
N LEU A 495 -3.79 -18.79 -6.42
CA LEU A 495 -3.04 -20.04 -6.53
C LEU A 495 -1.92 -20.11 -5.48
N LEU A 496 -1.12 -19.05 -5.34
CA LEU A 496 -0.03 -18.98 -4.38
C LEU A 496 -0.53 -19.09 -2.93
N ARG A 497 -1.68 -18.49 -2.61
CA ARG A 497 -2.31 -18.62 -1.29
C ARG A 497 -2.71 -20.07 -1.00
N LYS A 498 -3.23 -20.81 -1.98
CA LYS A 498 -3.56 -22.23 -1.82
C LYS A 498 -2.31 -23.04 -1.51
N LEU A 499 -1.25 -22.84 -2.29
CA LEU A 499 0.03 -23.53 -2.09
C LEU A 499 0.63 -23.22 -0.72
N ALA A 500 0.63 -21.96 -0.29
CA ALA A 500 1.09 -21.57 1.04
C ALA A 500 0.33 -22.29 2.17
N GLU A 501 -1.01 -22.44 2.06
CA GLU A 501 -1.80 -23.16 3.06
C GLU A 501 -1.48 -24.66 3.10
N ILE A 502 -1.27 -25.26 1.93
CA ILE A 502 -0.83 -26.66 1.81
C ILE A 502 0.55 -26.84 2.44
N GLN A 503 1.49 -25.92 2.15
CA GLN A 503 2.84 -25.93 2.72
C GLN A 503 2.82 -25.80 4.24
N TYR A 504 1.97 -24.93 4.78
CA TYR A 504 1.78 -24.80 6.22
C TYR A 504 1.34 -26.13 6.85
N MET A 505 0.32 -26.80 6.28
CA MET A 505 -0.15 -28.08 6.80
C MET A 505 0.91 -29.19 6.71
N GLY A 506 1.74 -29.19 5.66
CA GLY A 506 2.92 -30.05 5.56
C GLY A 506 3.97 -29.74 6.64
N ALA A 507 4.28 -28.47 6.87
CA ALA A 507 5.23 -28.03 7.88
C ALA A 507 4.80 -28.36 9.32
N GLN A 508 3.49 -28.36 9.60
CA GLN A 508 2.94 -28.82 10.89
C GLN A 508 2.95 -30.35 11.06
N GLY A 509 3.33 -31.10 10.02
CA GLY A 509 3.35 -32.57 10.04
C GLY A 509 1.96 -33.21 9.98
N TRP A 510 0.94 -32.47 9.53
CA TRP A 510 -0.42 -33.02 9.36
C TRP A 510 -0.63 -33.67 7.99
N LEU A 511 0.23 -33.35 7.03
CA LEU A 511 0.29 -33.97 5.72
C LEU A 511 1.65 -34.65 5.54
N THR A 512 1.68 -35.78 4.85
CA THR A 512 2.94 -36.40 4.42
C THR A 512 3.56 -35.61 3.27
N ALA A 513 4.85 -35.79 3.02
CA ALA A 513 5.53 -35.15 1.90
C ALA A 513 4.88 -35.51 0.54
N GLU A 514 4.46 -36.77 0.38
CA GLU A 514 3.75 -37.27 -0.80
C GLU A 514 2.39 -36.59 -0.99
N GLU A 515 1.65 -36.37 0.11
CA GLU A 515 0.36 -35.67 0.07
C GLU A 515 0.52 -34.19 -0.31
N VAL A 516 1.58 -33.53 0.17
CA VAL A 516 1.92 -32.15 -0.22
C VAL A 516 2.28 -32.09 -1.70
N GLU A 517 3.14 -32.99 -2.17
CA GLU A 517 3.54 -33.10 -3.57
C GLU A 517 2.33 -33.30 -4.49
N GLN A 518 1.46 -34.26 -4.14
CA GLN A 518 0.23 -34.52 -4.89
C GLN A 518 -0.69 -33.30 -4.93
N ALA A 519 -0.83 -32.58 -3.81
CA ALA A 519 -1.66 -31.39 -3.74
C ALA A 519 -1.09 -30.24 -4.60
N TYR A 520 0.23 -30.07 -4.65
CA TYR A 520 0.89 -29.10 -5.53
C TYR A 520 0.71 -29.44 -7.01
N ALA A 521 0.89 -30.71 -7.37
CA ALA A 521 0.67 -31.20 -8.72
C ALA A 521 -0.79 -30.99 -9.17
N ILE A 522 -1.77 -31.20 -8.29
CA ILE A 522 -3.18 -30.95 -8.60
C ILE A 522 -3.49 -29.44 -8.72
N ALA A 523 -2.93 -28.62 -7.82
CA ALA A 523 -3.25 -27.18 -7.77
C ALA A 523 -2.63 -26.40 -8.95
N ALA A 524 -1.36 -26.66 -9.25
CA ALA A 524 -0.53 -25.83 -10.13
C ALA A 524 0.15 -26.62 -11.26
N GLY A 525 0.01 -27.95 -11.32
CA GLY A 525 0.64 -28.77 -12.37
C GLY A 525 2.17 -28.70 -12.31
N SER A 526 2.79 -28.48 -13.47
CA SER A 526 4.25 -28.33 -13.58
C SER A 526 4.79 -27.17 -12.74
N ASP A 527 4.07 -26.05 -12.69
CA ASP A 527 4.50 -24.85 -11.97
C ASP A 527 4.62 -25.13 -10.46
N GLY A 528 3.69 -25.92 -9.90
CA GLY A 528 3.75 -26.36 -8.51
C GLY A 528 4.96 -27.23 -8.22
N MET A 529 5.30 -28.14 -9.13
CA MET A 529 6.46 -29.02 -9.00
C MET A 529 7.77 -28.22 -9.09
N THR A 530 7.84 -27.23 -9.98
CA THR A 530 8.98 -26.30 -10.08
C THR A 530 9.15 -25.50 -8.78
N ILE A 531 8.06 -25.08 -8.13
CA ILE A 531 8.14 -24.37 -6.85
C ILE A 531 8.69 -25.27 -5.72
N LEU A 532 8.31 -26.55 -5.69
CA LEU A 532 8.75 -27.49 -4.64
C LEU A 532 10.19 -27.99 -4.82
N TYR A 533 10.55 -28.39 -6.05
CA TYR A 533 11.79 -29.12 -6.33
C TYR A 533 12.71 -28.44 -7.35
N GLY A 534 12.23 -27.39 -8.02
CA GLY A 534 13.03 -26.65 -8.99
C GLY A 534 14.24 -25.97 -8.35
N SER A 535 15.17 -25.52 -9.19
CA SER A 535 16.26 -24.68 -8.70
C SER A 535 15.69 -23.41 -8.05
N PRO A 536 16.39 -22.79 -7.06
CA PRO A 536 15.93 -21.57 -6.43
C PRO A 536 15.54 -20.47 -7.43
N THR A 537 16.29 -20.33 -8.53
CA THR A 537 16.03 -19.35 -9.58
C THR A 537 14.76 -19.68 -10.37
N ASP A 538 14.56 -20.94 -10.74
CA ASP A 538 13.37 -21.36 -11.51
C ASP A 538 12.09 -21.25 -10.66
N ALA A 539 12.19 -21.60 -9.38
CA ALA A 539 11.07 -21.47 -8.44
C ALA A 539 10.65 -20.00 -8.26
N ILE A 540 11.62 -19.09 -8.11
CA ILE A 540 11.36 -17.64 -7.97
C ILE A 540 10.73 -17.09 -9.26
N SER A 541 11.30 -17.40 -10.43
CA SER A 541 10.75 -16.98 -11.72
C SER A 541 9.32 -17.51 -11.92
N THR A 542 9.05 -18.76 -11.56
CA THR A 542 7.71 -19.35 -11.64
C THR A 542 6.72 -18.62 -10.73
N VAL A 543 7.15 -18.24 -9.52
CA VAL A 543 6.33 -17.43 -8.59
C VAL A 543 6.02 -16.06 -9.19
N HIS A 544 6.99 -15.38 -9.79
CA HIS A 544 6.79 -14.10 -10.48
C HIS A 544 5.76 -14.23 -11.61
N ASP A 545 5.87 -15.26 -12.45
CA ASP A 545 4.92 -15.52 -13.53
C ASP A 545 3.49 -15.77 -13.03
N ILE A 546 3.35 -16.50 -11.91
CA ILE A 546 2.03 -16.71 -11.29
C ILE A 546 1.48 -15.40 -10.72
N ALA A 547 2.31 -14.58 -10.06
CA ALA A 547 1.91 -13.31 -9.47
C ALA A 547 1.47 -12.31 -10.56
N LYS A 548 2.24 -12.18 -11.65
CA LYS A 548 1.89 -11.38 -12.82
C LYS A 548 0.56 -11.81 -13.44
N ARG A 549 0.34 -13.12 -13.63
CA ARG A 549 -0.94 -13.68 -14.12
C ARG A 549 -2.12 -13.40 -13.19
N SER A 550 -1.87 -13.35 -11.88
CA SER A 550 -2.91 -13.10 -10.87
C SER A 550 -3.30 -11.62 -10.83
N ALA A 551 -2.34 -10.70 -11.01
CA ALA A 551 -2.60 -9.28 -11.11
C ALA A 551 -3.56 -8.93 -12.26
N VAL A 552 -3.36 -9.53 -13.44
CA VAL A 552 -4.21 -9.31 -14.63
C VAL A 552 -5.66 -9.80 -14.43
N ARG A 553 -5.88 -10.76 -13.53
CA ARG A 553 -7.21 -11.36 -13.30
C ARG A 553 -8.08 -10.59 -12.30
N THR A 554 -7.60 -9.46 -11.79
CA THR A 554 -8.38 -8.60 -10.90
C THR A 554 -9.03 -7.50 -11.77
N PRO A 555 -10.31 -7.64 -12.18
CA PRO A 555 -11.01 -6.63 -12.97
C PRO A 555 -11.36 -5.38 -12.16
#